data_AF-A0A9W8NN93-F1
#
_entry.id   AF-A0A9W8NN93-F1
#
_cell.length_a   1.000
_cell.length_b   1.000
_cell.length_c   1.000
_cell.angle_alpha   90.00
_cell.angle_beta   90.00
_cell.angle_gamma   90.00
#
_symmetry.space_group_name_H-M   'P 1'
#
loop_
_entity.id
_entity.type
_entity.pdbx_description
1 polymer ?
#
loop_
_entity_poly.entity_id
_entity_poly.type
_entity_poly.pdbx_seq_one_letter_code
_entity_poly.pdbx_strand_id
1 'polypeptide(L)'
;MASDTAPKVNGIKAINGVNGANGAKEPQGDILHIIDSRTRQHYTVDIKQNSINATDLKAIKAPKDEEHPEYQNEQGLRVYDPGYSNTLVSESKITYIDGLEGTIQYRGYSIHDIIGKKKFADLSYLLIWGHWPTPEEAKDYQDRLNDVPLIDDNVLNVIRSFPKNGSIIGMMIAGLSALQSSDMDAIPAHAAKNLYLGQPENVDKQVIRVLSSLSMITAAAYCHHTGKTFTPPRKDYSYVQNFMLMTGLVDESTGEPNPRYVDPCCKLPRHSPTLISSLISAISATYGPLHGGAIEVAYKSIEEIGSVEDVPAKIERVKAGKERLYGYGHRVYRVTDPRFTYISDILNELTDEASKDPLLQVAFALDRAAAQDEYFISRKLRPNADLFAAFAYKALGFPSNFILPISVVSRTQGFVAHWKEAMEGKPRIWRPGQKYTGDLNLKE
;
A
#
# COMPACT_ATOMS: atom_id res chain seq x y z
N MET A 1 -17.65 32.01 10.62
CA MET A 1 -16.83 33.16 10.19
C MET A 1 -15.43 32.64 9.97
N ALA A 2 -14.81 32.86 8.81
CA ALA A 2 -13.45 32.40 8.54
C ALA A 2 -12.45 33.51 8.86
N SER A 3 -11.51 33.25 9.77
CA SER A 3 -10.37 34.14 10.02
C SER A 3 -9.31 33.90 8.96
N ASP A 4 -9.19 34.81 7.99
CA ASP A 4 -8.22 34.67 6.90
C ASP A 4 -6.81 35.06 7.37
N THR A 5 -5.99 34.04 7.67
CA THR A 5 -4.58 34.18 8.05
C THR A 5 -3.69 33.29 7.19
N ALA A 6 -3.66 33.61 5.88
CA ALA A 6 -2.70 33.02 4.95
C ALA A 6 -1.25 33.12 5.50
N PRO A 7 -0.50 32.01 5.60
CA PRO A 7 0.88 32.06 6.06
C PRO A 7 1.74 32.79 5.03
N LYS A 8 2.62 33.70 5.49
CA LYS A 8 3.56 34.41 4.63
C LYS A 8 4.50 33.42 3.94
N VAL A 9 4.27 33.19 2.65
CA VAL A 9 5.17 32.41 1.80
C VAL A 9 6.42 33.26 1.53
N ASN A 10 7.55 32.89 2.13
CA ASN A 10 8.86 33.34 1.69
C ASN A 10 9.18 32.64 0.35
N GLY A 11 8.55 33.14 -0.72
CA GLY A 11 8.64 32.58 -2.06
C GLY A 11 9.73 33.23 -2.92
N ILE A 12 9.87 32.67 -4.12
CA ILE A 12 10.83 33.04 -5.17
C ILE A 12 11.09 34.56 -5.26
N LYS A 13 12.36 34.94 -5.26
CA LYS A 13 12.81 36.27 -5.69
C LYS A 13 13.09 36.23 -7.19
N ALA A 14 12.42 37.11 -7.94
CA ALA A 14 12.83 37.44 -9.30
C ALA A 14 14.03 38.40 -9.22
N ILE A 15 15.12 38.12 -9.94
CA ILE A 15 16.33 38.93 -9.91
C ILE A 15 16.44 39.71 -11.23
N ASN A 16 15.96 40.95 -11.20
CA ASN A 16 16.07 41.86 -12.35
C ASN A 16 17.42 42.58 -12.37
N GLY A 17 18.25 42.25 -13.35
CA GLY A 17 19.45 43.00 -13.73
C GLY A 17 20.72 42.59 -12.99
N VAL A 18 21.68 42.01 -13.72
CA VAL A 18 23.08 41.94 -13.27
C VAL A 18 23.72 43.29 -13.57
N ASN A 19 23.76 44.19 -12.58
CA ASN A 19 24.45 45.47 -12.68
C ASN A 19 24.95 45.95 -11.31
N GLY A 20 26.27 46.16 -11.21
CA GLY A 20 26.90 47.09 -10.26
C GLY A 20 26.66 46.86 -8.75
N ALA A 21 27.59 46.11 -8.12
CA ALA A 21 28.09 46.34 -6.76
C ALA A 21 27.09 46.87 -5.70
N ASN A 22 26.39 45.95 -5.03
CA ASN A 22 26.00 46.15 -3.63
C ASN A 22 26.04 44.81 -2.88
N GLY A 23 26.38 44.86 -1.59
CA GLY A 23 26.72 43.69 -0.77
C GLY A 23 25.53 42.82 -0.38
N ALA A 24 24.89 42.16 -1.34
CA ALA A 24 23.99 41.05 -1.07
C ALA A 24 24.81 39.92 -0.41
N LYS A 25 24.46 39.52 0.82
CA LYS A 25 25.00 38.30 1.44
C LYS A 25 24.73 37.13 0.49
N GLU A 26 25.73 36.28 0.29
CA GLU A 26 25.52 34.98 -0.37
C GLU A 26 24.38 34.24 0.34
N PRO A 27 23.41 33.67 -0.40
CA PRO A 27 22.25 33.05 0.19
C PRO A 27 22.68 31.79 0.95
N GLN A 28 22.39 31.77 2.25
CA GLN A 28 22.84 30.73 3.17
C GLN A 28 21.94 29.48 3.10
N GLY A 29 22.02 28.74 1.99
CA GLY A 29 21.30 27.48 1.78
C GLY A 29 21.33 27.02 0.31
N ASP A 30 20.94 25.76 0.07
CA ASP A 30 20.89 25.17 -1.27
C ASP A 30 19.78 25.82 -2.12
N ILE A 31 20.12 26.30 -3.32
CA ILE A 31 19.19 27.03 -4.20
C ILE A 31 19.25 26.51 -5.64
N LEU A 32 18.06 26.31 -6.21
CA LEU A 32 17.87 26.07 -7.63
C LEU A 32 17.71 27.40 -8.37
N HIS A 33 18.64 27.67 -9.30
CA HIS A 33 18.56 28.81 -10.23
C HIS A 33 17.78 28.40 -11.48
N ILE A 34 16.78 29.20 -11.87
CA ILE A 34 15.94 28.97 -13.04
C ILE A 34 15.97 30.20 -13.96
N ILE A 35 16.26 29.98 -15.24
CA ILE A 35 16.18 31.02 -16.29
C ILE A 35 15.06 30.63 -17.24
N ASP A 36 14.02 31.46 -17.34
CA ASP A 36 12.97 31.26 -18.35
C ASP A 36 13.43 31.89 -19.67
N SER A 37 13.74 31.06 -20.67
CA SER A 37 14.23 31.51 -21.98
C SER A 37 13.21 32.35 -22.76
N ARG A 38 11.91 32.23 -22.46
CA ARG A 38 10.80 32.92 -23.14
C ARG A 38 10.66 34.36 -22.67
N THR A 39 10.95 34.64 -21.40
CA THR A 39 10.81 35.95 -20.76
C THR A 39 12.15 36.58 -20.37
N ARG A 40 13.24 35.81 -20.46
CA ARG A 40 14.60 36.14 -19.97
C ARG A 40 14.67 36.49 -18.49
N GLN A 41 13.65 36.12 -17.71
CA GLN A 41 13.59 36.31 -16.26
C GLN A 41 14.41 35.24 -15.53
N HIS A 42 15.08 35.67 -14.45
CA HIS A 42 15.82 34.79 -13.54
C HIS A 42 15.11 34.68 -12.19
N TYR A 43 14.98 33.45 -11.72
CA TYR A 43 14.25 33.06 -10.52
C TYR A 43 15.12 32.14 -9.65
N THR A 44 14.97 32.22 -8.32
CA THR A 44 15.61 31.32 -7.36
C THR A 44 14.58 30.58 -6.51
N VAL A 45 14.71 29.26 -6.39
CA VAL A 45 13.87 28.40 -5.54
C VAL A 45 14.74 27.76 -4.45
N ASP A 46 14.29 27.83 -3.20
CA ASP A 46 14.95 27.13 -2.08
C ASP A 46 14.87 25.61 -2.28
N ILE A 47 15.99 24.91 -2.21
CA ILE A 47 16.03 23.44 -2.10
C ILE A 47 15.99 23.06 -0.63
N LYS A 48 15.06 22.18 -0.25
CA LYS A 48 14.87 21.71 1.14
C LYS A 48 14.72 20.20 1.13
N GLN A 49 15.58 19.50 1.88
CA GLN A 49 15.60 18.03 1.96
C GLN A 49 15.67 17.36 0.57
N ASN A 50 16.53 17.89 -0.31
CA ASN A 50 16.66 17.48 -1.72
C ASN A 50 15.35 17.55 -2.53
N SER A 51 14.49 18.54 -2.22
CA SER A 51 13.21 18.77 -2.91
C SER A 51 12.93 20.27 -3.08
N ILE A 52 12.00 20.60 -3.97
CA ILE A 52 11.44 21.96 -4.11
C ILE A 52 9.91 21.90 -3.99
N ASN A 53 9.30 23.00 -3.54
CA ASN A 53 7.84 23.10 -3.51
C ASN A 53 7.30 23.42 -4.92
N ALA A 54 6.57 22.49 -5.52
CA ALA A 54 5.99 22.67 -6.86
C ALA A 54 5.03 23.87 -6.98
N THR A 55 4.52 24.43 -5.87
CA THR A 55 3.71 25.67 -5.91
C THR A 55 4.54 26.95 -6.05
N ASP A 56 5.86 26.91 -5.84
CA ASP A 56 6.72 28.08 -6.01
C ASP A 56 6.89 28.42 -7.50
N LEU A 57 6.95 27.40 -8.37
CA LEU A 57 7.03 27.53 -9.83
C LEU A 57 5.87 28.33 -10.45
N LYS A 58 4.77 28.54 -9.72
CA LYS A 58 3.63 29.37 -10.13
C LYS A 58 3.99 30.86 -10.34
N ALA A 59 5.12 31.31 -9.80
CA ALA A 59 5.66 32.65 -10.07
C ALA A 59 6.23 32.79 -11.50
N ILE A 60 6.61 31.68 -12.14
CA ILE A 60 7.10 31.64 -13.52
C ILE A 60 5.88 31.62 -14.44
N LYS A 61 5.68 32.68 -15.23
CA LYS A 61 4.54 32.81 -16.15
C LYS A 61 5.03 32.91 -17.58
N ALA A 62 4.38 32.16 -18.47
CA ALA A 62 4.61 32.28 -19.91
C ALA A 62 4.08 33.63 -20.43
N PRO A 63 4.61 34.15 -21.55
CA PRO A 63 3.85 35.04 -22.42
C PRO A 63 2.53 34.38 -22.84
N LYS A 64 1.55 35.18 -23.26
CA LYS A 64 0.35 34.65 -23.92
C LYS A 64 0.74 33.91 -25.21
N ASP A 65 -0.03 32.89 -25.50
CA ASP A 65 0.05 32.04 -26.68
C ASP A 65 -1.38 31.96 -27.22
N GLU A 66 -1.59 32.47 -28.44
CA GLU A 66 -2.91 32.55 -29.07
C GLU A 66 -3.18 31.35 -29.98
N GLU A 67 -2.13 30.58 -30.34
CA GLU A 67 -2.25 29.32 -31.07
C GLU A 67 -2.55 28.16 -30.10
N HIS A 68 -1.95 28.17 -28.91
CA HIS A 68 -2.12 27.15 -27.85
C HIS A 68 -2.62 27.71 -26.50
N PRO A 69 -3.86 28.21 -26.42
CA PRO A 69 -4.44 28.71 -25.17
C PRO A 69 -4.58 27.62 -24.07
N GLU A 70 -4.60 26.33 -24.41
CA GLU A 70 -4.62 25.21 -23.46
C GLU A 70 -3.30 25.02 -22.69
N TYR A 71 -2.18 25.53 -23.23
CA TYR A 71 -0.90 25.56 -22.51
C TYR A 71 -0.85 26.67 -21.46
N GLN A 72 -1.66 27.73 -21.63
CA GLN A 72 -1.77 28.82 -20.67
C GLN A 72 -2.34 28.36 -19.33
N ASN A 73 -1.95 29.06 -18.28
CA ASN A 73 -2.42 28.86 -16.91
C ASN A 73 -2.21 30.14 -16.12
N GLU A 74 -3.29 30.72 -15.59
CA GLU A 74 -3.23 31.92 -14.75
C GLU A 74 -2.33 31.72 -13.52
N GLN A 75 -2.25 30.48 -13.03
CA GLN A 75 -1.39 30.06 -11.93
C GLN A 75 0.05 29.69 -12.37
N GLY A 76 0.51 30.11 -13.55
CA GLY A 76 1.90 29.97 -14.00
C GLY A 76 2.33 28.55 -14.39
N LEU A 77 3.63 28.27 -14.30
CA LEU A 77 4.22 27.02 -14.76
C LEU A 77 3.67 25.80 -14.01
N ARG A 78 3.38 24.74 -14.77
CA ARG A 78 2.86 23.45 -14.28
C ARG A 78 3.96 22.39 -14.33
N VAL A 79 4.08 21.57 -13.29
CA VAL A 79 4.86 20.32 -13.34
C VAL A 79 4.00 19.25 -14.01
N TYR A 80 4.61 18.49 -14.94
CA TYR A 80 3.97 17.33 -15.57
C TYR A 80 4.79 16.08 -15.25
N ASP A 81 4.36 15.35 -14.22
CA ASP A 81 4.98 14.11 -13.75
C ASP A 81 3.95 12.96 -13.79
N PRO A 82 3.79 12.27 -14.94
CA PRO A 82 2.83 11.20 -15.09
C PRO A 82 3.17 10.02 -14.17
N GLY A 83 2.21 9.65 -13.32
CA GLY A 83 2.36 8.55 -12.36
C GLY A 83 3.30 8.85 -11.19
N TYR A 84 3.48 10.14 -10.83
CA TYR A 84 4.27 10.61 -9.68
C TYR A 84 5.65 9.92 -9.61
N SER A 85 6.38 9.99 -10.72
CA SER A 85 7.67 9.32 -10.91
C SER A 85 8.83 10.07 -10.25
N ASN A 86 8.67 11.37 -9.97
CA ASN A 86 9.62 12.21 -9.24
C ASN A 86 8.91 13.27 -8.35
N THR A 87 7.75 12.93 -7.78
CA THR A 87 6.94 13.83 -6.94
C THR A 87 6.74 13.26 -5.54
N LEU A 88 7.16 14.00 -4.51
CA LEU A 88 6.81 13.73 -3.12
C LEU A 88 5.41 14.29 -2.82
N VAL A 89 4.48 13.42 -2.41
CA VAL A 89 3.06 13.79 -2.20
C VAL A 89 2.68 14.01 -0.72
N SER A 90 3.54 13.60 0.21
CA SER A 90 3.34 13.70 1.65
C SER A 90 4.66 13.53 2.41
N GLU A 91 4.86 14.28 3.48
CA GLU A 91 5.81 13.90 4.54
C GLU A 91 5.29 12.65 5.27
N SER A 92 6.19 11.78 5.73
CA SER A 92 5.83 10.61 6.55
C SER A 92 6.96 10.20 7.48
N LYS A 93 6.60 9.59 8.62
CA LYS A 93 7.50 9.01 9.63
C LYS A 93 7.24 7.51 9.83
N ILE A 94 6.50 6.85 8.94
CA ILE A 94 6.04 5.45 9.11
C ILE A 94 7.04 4.44 8.54
N THR A 95 7.44 4.61 7.28
CA THR A 95 8.36 3.70 6.58
C THR A 95 9.37 4.48 5.75
N TYR A 96 10.64 4.09 5.83
CA TYR A 96 11.69 4.51 4.89
C TYR A 96 12.13 3.30 4.06
N ILE A 97 12.40 3.52 2.77
CA ILE A 97 12.90 2.49 1.84
C ILE A 97 14.08 3.08 1.09
N ASP A 98 15.24 2.41 1.15
CA ASP A 98 16.34 2.67 0.24
C ASP A 98 16.32 1.69 -0.93
N GLY A 99 16.05 2.19 -2.13
CA GLY A 99 16.01 1.40 -3.34
C GLY A 99 17.38 1.01 -3.91
N LEU A 100 18.45 1.67 -3.48
CA LEU A 100 19.81 1.44 -3.96
C LEU A 100 20.55 0.47 -3.03
N GLU A 101 20.53 0.77 -1.72
CA GLU A 101 21.13 -0.08 -0.68
C GLU A 101 20.26 -1.31 -0.33
N GLY A 102 18.99 -1.33 -0.77
CA GLY A 102 18.08 -2.45 -0.52
C GLY A 102 17.68 -2.55 0.95
N THR A 103 17.37 -1.41 1.59
CA THR A 103 16.96 -1.39 3.01
C THR A 103 15.51 -0.94 3.17
N ILE A 104 14.87 -1.42 4.24
CA ILE A 104 13.54 -0.95 4.67
C ILE A 104 13.53 -0.81 6.18
N GLN A 105 12.97 0.31 6.64
CA GLN A 105 12.83 0.63 8.05
C GLN A 105 11.38 0.99 8.38
N TYR A 106 10.90 0.54 9.54
CA TYR A 106 9.57 0.82 10.06
C TYR A 106 9.73 1.60 11.37
N ARG A 107 9.26 2.85 11.42
CA ARG A 107 9.56 3.81 12.51
C ARG A 107 11.06 3.91 12.88
N GLY A 108 11.95 3.73 11.90
CA GLY A 108 13.41 3.75 12.09
C GLY A 108 14.05 2.42 12.50
N TYR A 109 13.27 1.38 12.84
CA TYR A 109 13.78 0.04 13.09
C TYR A 109 13.99 -0.72 11.78
N SER A 110 15.13 -1.40 11.62
CA SER A 110 15.37 -2.23 10.45
C SER A 110 14.43 -3.44 10.46
N ILE A 111 14.11 -3.98 9.29
CA ILE A 111 13.43 -5.27 9.19
C ILE A 111 14.17 -6.38 9.98
N HIS A 112 15.50 -6.30 10.06
CA HIS A 112 16.34 -7.21 10.85
C HIS A 112 16.06 -7.15 12.37
N ASP A 113 15.46 -6.07 12.88
CA ASP A 113 15.15 -5.87 14.30
C ASP A 113 13.73 -6.32 14.68
N ILE A 114 12.92 -6.62 13.67
CA ILE A 114 11.47 -6.87 13.77
C ILE A 114 11.16 -8.34 13.52
N ILE A 115 11.58 -8.88 12.37
CA ILE A 115 11.17 -10.22 11.93
C ILE A 115 11.80 -11.29 12.83
N GLY A 116 10.99 -12.25 13.29
CA GLY A 116 11.38 -13.28 14.24
C GLY A 116 11.69 -12.79 15.67
N LYS A 117 11.60 -11.48 15.94
CA LYS A 117 11.97 -10.86 17.23
C LYS A 117 10.81 -10.18 17.97
N LYS A 118 9.71 -9.89 17.26
CA LYS A 118 8.59 -9.06 17.74
C LYS A 118 7.26 -9.69 17.35
N LYS A 119 6.23 -9.56 18.19
CA LYS A 119 4.91 -10.12 17.87
C LYS A 119 4.22 -9.28 16.81
N PHE A 120 3.25 -9.91 16.14
CA PHE A 120 2.43 -9.24 15.14
C PHE A 120 1.70 -8.00 15.68
N ALA A 121 1.08 -8.12 16.85
CA ALA A 121 0.36 -7.02 17.50
C ALA A 121 1.31 -5.86 17.86
N ASP A 122 2.49 -6.16 18.40
CA ASP A 122 3.50 -5.15 18.78
C ASP A 122 3.99 -4.34 17.56
N LEU A 123 4.20 -5.01 16.41
CA LEU A 123 4.56 -4.35 15.15
C LEU A 123 3.39 -3.51 14.61
N SER A 124 2.17 -4.02 14.68
CA SER A 124 0.97 -3.25 14.34
C SER A 124 0.87 -1.97 15.17
N TYR A 125 1.09 -2.08 16.49
CA TYR A 125 1.10 -0.92 17.40
C TYR A 125 2.21 0.08 17.03
N LEU A 126 3.44 -0.39 16.77
CA LEU A 126 4.56 0.44 16.31
C LEU A 126 4.21 1.25 15.06
N LEU A 127 3.63 0.61 14.04
CA LEU A 127 3.25 1.31 12.81
C LEU A 127 2.25 2.43 13.10
N ILE A 128 1.27 2.19 13.96
CA ILE A 128 0.14 3.07 14.20
C ILE A 128 0.50 4.20 15.20
N TRP A 129 1.00 3.88 16.39
CA TRP A 129 1.31 4.84 17.47
C TRP A 129 2.77 5.28 17.53
N GLY A 130 3.65 4.73 16.68
CA GLY A 130 4.99 5.26 16.45
C GLY A 130 6.09 4.79 17.40
N HIS A 131 5.74 3.96 18.39
CA HIS A 131 6.67 3.41 19.39
C HIS A 131 6.31 1.94 19.71
N TRP A 132 7.26 1.18 20.26
CA TRP A 132 6.96 -0.17 20.76
C TRP A 132 6.08 -0.08 22.01
N PRO A 133 5.01 -0.89 22.15
CA PRO A 133 4.12 -0.83 23.29
C PRO A 133 4.80 -1.34 24.58
N THR A 134 4.38 -0.80 25.73
CA THR A 134 4.60 -1.46 27.03
C THR A 134 3.75 -2.74 27.15
N PRO A 135 3.98 -3.62 28.15
CA PRO A 135 3.12 -4.77 28.40
C PRO A 135 1.64 -4.41 28.62
N GLU A 136 1.38 -3.25 29.23
CA GLU A 136 0.05 -2.71 29.49
C GLU A 136 -0.61 -2.22 28.19
N GLU A 137 0.10 -1.46 27.36
CA GLU A 137 -0.38 -0.99 26.06
C GLU A 137 -0.63 -2.15 25.08
N ALA A 138 0.25 -3.16 25.07
CA ALA A 138 0.09 -4.35 24.25
C ALA A 138 -1.15 -5.16 24.66
N LYS A 139 -1.48 -5.16 25.97
CA LYS A 139 -2.71 -5.77 26.49
C LYS A 139 -3.94 -4.95 26.13
N ASP A 140 -3.95 -3.64 26.41
CA ASP A 140 -5.04 -2.73 26.04
C ASP A 140 -5.37 -2.81 24.54
N TYR A 141 -4.34 -2.81 23.69
CA TYR A 141 -4.49 -2.95 22.25
C TYR A 141 -5.16 -4.28 21.84
N GLN A 142 -4.75 -5.40 22.44
CA GLN A 142 -5.33 -6.71 22.14
C GLN A 142 -6.74 -6.89 22.74
N ASP A 143 -7.00 -6.37 23.94
CA ASP A 143 -8.33 -6.34 24.54
C ASP A 143 -9.29 -5.51 23.66
N ARG A 144 -8.91 -4.29 23.29
CA ARG A 144 -9.70 -3.39 22.43
C ARG A 144 -9.99 -3.96 21.05
N LEU A 145 -9.05 -4.72 20.45
CA LEU A 145 -9.29 -5.45 19.21
C LEU A 145 -10.33 -6.58 19.38
N ASN A 146 -10.31 -7.28 20.52
CA ASN A 146 -11.24 -8.38 20.83
C ASN A 146 -12.61 -7.89 21.35
N ASP A 147 -12.70 -6.64 21.83
CA ASP A 147 -13.94 -5.99 22.29
C ASP A 147 -14.71 -5.25 21.18
N VAL A 148 -14.22 -5.25 19.93
CA VAL A 148 -14.98 -4.73 18.78
C VAL A 148 -16.24 -5.61 18.56
N PRO A 149 -17.45 -5.03 18.51
CA PRO A 149 -18.68 -5.80 18.25
C PRO A 149 -18.63 -6.61 16.95
N LEU A 150 -19.36 -7.73 16.94
CA LEU A 150 -19.56 -8.55 15.75
C LEU A 150 -20.19 -7.72 14.62
N ILE A 151 -19.83 -8.04 13.38
CA ILE A 151 -20.44 -7.42 12.19
C ILE A 151 -21.92 -7.82 12.07
N ASP A 152 -22.78 -6.87 11.71
CA ASP A 152 -24.23 -7.07 11.65
C ASP A 152 -24.62 -8.17 10.65
N ASP A 153 -25.77 -8.81 10.87
CA ASP A 153 -26.38 -9.71 9.89
C ASP A 153 -26.60 -9.05 8.52
N ASN A 154 -26.80 -7.72 8.46
CA ASN A 154 -26.85 -6.97 7.21
C ASN A 154 -25.54 -7.09 6.41
N VAL A 155 -24.39 -7.00 7.08
CA VAL A 155 -23.07 -7.16 6.46
C VAL A 155 -22.86 -8.60 5.99
N LEU A 156 -23.24 -9.58 6.83
CA LEU A 156 -23.18 -10.99 6.48
C LEU A 156 -24.10 -11.33 5.30
N ASN A 157 -25.30 -10.76 5.24
CA ASN A 157 -26.27 -10.99 4.17
C ASN A 157 -25.85 -10.33 2.85
N VAL A 158 -25.19 -9.16 2.88
CA VAL A 158 -24.54 -8.58 1.70
C VAL A 158 -23.44 -9.50 1.17
N ILE A 159 -22.58 -10.07 2.04
CA ILE A 159 -21.57 -11.06 1.63
C ILE A 159 -22.23 -12.32 1.03
N ARG A 160 -23.25 -12.87 1.70
CA ARG A 160 -24.01 -14.06 1.27
C ARG A 160 -24.75 -13.88 -0.07
N SER A 161 -25.02 -12.64 -0.49
CA SER A 161 -25.70 -12.33 -1.76
C SER A 161 -24.84 -12.57 -3.00
N PHE A 162 -23.52 -12.65 -2.86
CA PHE A 162 -22.61 -12.99 -3.97
C PHE A 162 -22.68 -14.49 -4.32
N PRO A 163 -22.42 -14.87 -5.57
CA PRO A 163 -22.16 -16.27 -5.91
C PRO A 163 -21.04 -16.86 -5.04
N LYS A 164 -21.14 -18.13 -4.63
CA LYS A 164 -20.08 -18.76 -3.80
C LYS A 164 -18.71 -18.72 -4.48
N ASN A 165 -18.64 -18.99 -5.79
CA ASN A 165 -17.41 -18.86 -6.58
C ASN A 165 -17.03 -17.41 -6.96
N GLY A 166 -17.69 -16.40 -6.39
CA GLY A 166 -17.41 -14.98 -6.65
C GLY A 166 -16.12 -14.47 -5.99
N SER A 167 -15.62 -13.32 -6.45
CA SER A 167 -14.37 -12.73 -5.93
C SER A 167 -14.49 -12.35 -4.45
N ILE A 168 -13.62 -12.91 -3.62
CA ILE A 168 -13.51 -12.60 -2.18
C ILE A 168 -13.17 -11.12 -1.97
N ILE A 169 -12.35 -10.52 -2.85
CA ILE A 169 -12.05 -9.07 -2.82
C ILE A 169 -13.33 -8.23 -3.08
N GLY A 170 -14.18 -8.67 -4.00
CA GLY A 170 -15.49 -8.04 -4.25
C GLY A 170 -16.42 -8.13 -3.04
N MET A 171 -16.49 -9.30 -2.41
CA MET A 171 -17.24 -9.52 -1.16
C MET A 171 -16.71 -8.64 -0.01
N MET A 172 -15.39 -8.47 0.11
CA MET A 172 -14.77 -7.59 1.11
C MET A 172 -15.14 -6.12 0.90
N ILE A 173 -15.08 -5.63 -0.35
CA ILE A 173 -15.50 -4.26 -0.70
C ILE A 173 -16.98 -4.04 -0.36
N ALA A 174 -17.85 -5.00 -0.70
CA ALA A 174 -19.28 -4.91 -0.41
C ALA A 174 -19.58 -4.98 1.10
N GLY A 175 -18.92 -5.87 1.84
CA GLY A 175 -19.03 -5.97 3.30
C GLY A 175 -18.56 -4.70 4.02
N LEU A 176 -17.47 -4.09 3.57
CA LEU A 176 -17.00 -2.79 4.09
C LEU A 176 -18.00 -1.65 3.79
N SER A 177 -18.61 -1.66 2.60
CA SER A 177 -19.62 -0.68 2.20
C SER A 177 -20.89 -0.81 3.05
N ALA A 178 -21.31 -2.05 3.34
CA ALA A 178 -22.42 -2.35 4.24
C ALA A 178 -22.11 -1.91 5.68
N LEU A 179 -20.92 -2.24 6.20
CA LEU A 179 -20.46 -1.84 7.53
C LEU A 179 -20.42 -0.31 7.70
N GLN A 180 -20.01 0.43 6.66
CA GLN A 180 -20.07 1.89 6.68
C GLN A 180 -21.52 2.40 6.71
N SER A 181 -22.43 1.74 5.97
CA SER A 181 -23.85 2.13 5.92
C SER A 181 -24.64 1.77 7.17
N SER A 182 -24.19 0.79 7.97
CA SER A 182 -24.75 0.49 9.30
C SER A 182 -24.53 1.62 10.31
N ASP A 183 -23.49 2.45 10.14
CA ASP A 183 -23.09 3.46 11.11
C ASP A 183 -22.88 4.82 10.43
N MET A 184 -24.00 5.54 10.31
CA MET A 184 -24.06 6.85 9.69
C MET A 184 -23.42 7.96 10.53
N ASP A 185 -23.30 7.77 11.85
CA ASP A 185 -22.63 8.73 12.76
C ASP A 185 -21.10 8.69 12.60
N ALA A 186 -20.53 7.54 12.20
CA ALA A 186 -19.12 7.44 11.80
C ALA A 186 -18.82 7.96 10.37
N ILE A 187 -19.79 8.53 9.66
CA ILE A 187 -19.58 9.15 8.33
C ILE A 187 -19.51 10.68 8.50
N PRO A 188 -18.33 11.33 8.37
CA PRO A 188 -18.20 12.79 8.57
C PRO A 188 -19.14 13.65 7.71
N ALA A 189 -19.42 13.18 6.48
CA ALA A 189 -20.31 13.85 5.54
C ALA A 189 -21.80 13.74 5.92
N HIS A 190 -22.22 12.69 6.64
CA HIS A 190 -23.60 12.53 7.11
C HIS A 190 -23.79 13.14 8.50
N ALA A 191 -22.85 12.88 9.42
CA ALA A 191 -22.80 13.51 10.75
C ALA A 191 -22.62 15.04 10.70
N ALA A 192 -22.36 15.61 9.52
CA ALA A 192 -22.11 17.03 9.24
C ALA A 192 -21.02 17.66 10.12
N LYS A 193 -20.02 16.85 10.50
CA LYS A 193 -18.98 17.19 11.49
C LYS A 193 -17.63 16.73 10.97
N ASN A 194 -16.58 17.47 11.35
CA ASN A 194 -15.26 16.86 11.42
C ASN A 194 -15.28 15.85 12.59
N LEU A 195 -14.95 14.59 12.32
CA LEU A 195 -14.88 13.51 13.32
C LEU A 195 -13.45 13.04 13.62
N TYR A 196 -12.46 13.43 12.80
CA TYR A 196 -11.15 12.74 12.78
C TYR A 196 -9.95 13.70 12.66
N LEU A 197 -10.03 14.74 11.84
CA LEU A 197 -8.91 15.68 11.64
C LEU A 197 -8.67 16.45 12.94
N GLY A 198 -7.51 16.23 13.58
CA GLY A 198 -7.18 16.77 14.90
C GLY A 198 -7.98 16.16 16.06
N GLN A 199 -8.58 14.97 15.89
CA GLN A 199 -9.38 14.28 16.92
C GLN A 199 -8.81 12.89 17.21
N PRO A 200 -7.69 12.78 17.95
CA PRO A 200 -6.92 11.54 18.09
C PRO A 200 -7.73 10.40 18.72
N GLU A 201 -8.57 10.67 19.71
CA GLU A 201 -9.45 9.64 20.30
C GLU A 201 -10.39 8.98 19.28
N ASN A 202 -10.98 9.78 18.39
CA ASN A 202 -11.93 9.28 17.40
C ASN A 202 -11.21 8.57 16.26
N VAL A 203 -10.01 9.03 15.88
CA VAL A 203 -9.10 8.32 15.00
C VAL A 203 -8.78 6.95 15.59
N ASP A 204 -8.36 6.88 16.85
CA ASP A 204 -7.93 5.62 17.48
C ASP A 204 -9.09 4.63 17.70
N LYS A 205 -10.27 5.11 18.12
CA LYS A 205 -11.49 4.28 18.20
C LYS A 205 -11.84 3.69 16.83
N GLN A 206 -11.78 4.50 15.78
CA GLN A 206 -12.09 4.08 14.41
C GLN A 206 -11.01 3.11 13.85
N VAL A 207 -9.72 3.35 14.12
CA VAL A 207 -8.58 2.47 13.78
C VAL A 207 -8.80 1.05 14.31
N ILE A 208 -9.07 0.90 15.60
CA ILE A 208 -9.31 -0.40 16.24
C ILE A 208 -10.48 -1.12 15.57
N ARG A 209 -11.62 -0.42 15.44
CA ARG A 209 -12.85 -0.98 14.87
C ARG A 209 -12.60 -1.63 13.51
N VAL A 210 -12.00 -0.93 12.57
CA VAL A 210 -11.85 -1.47 11.20
C VAL A 210 -10.78 -2.57 11.12
N LEU A 211 -9.74 -2.55 11.96
CA LEU A 211 -8.78 -3.66 12.01
C LEU A 211 -9.45 -4.99 12.36
N SER A 212 -10.41 -4.99 13.29
CA SER A 212 -11.18 -6.19 13.64
C SER A 212 -12.33 -6.45 12.66
N SER A 213 -13.09 -5.43 12.26
CA SER A 213 -14.21 -5.62 11.33
C SER A 213 -13.78 -6.07 9.94
N LEU A 214 -12.62 -5.62 9.42
CA LEU A 214 -12.07 -6.12 8.16
C LEU A 214 -11.70 -7.61 8.26
N SER A 215 -11.11 -8.03 9.39
CA SER A 215 -10.80 -9.45 9.65
C SER A 215 -12.08 -10.30 9.68
N MET A 216 -13.14 -9.82 10.36
CA MET A 216 -14.46 -10.47 10.35
C MET A 216 -15.06 -10.55 8.93
N ILE A 217 -15.06 -9.45 8.17
CA ILE A 217 -15.57 -9.39 6.79
C ILE A 217 -14.80 -10.33 5.85
N THR A 218 -13.47 -10.34 5.94
CA THR A 218 -12.61 -11.18 5.11
C THR A 218 -12.81 -12.66 5.41
N ALA A 219 -12.94 -13.01 6.70
CA ALA A 219 -13.23 -14.36 7.12
C ALA A 219 -14.64 -14.82 6.71
N ALA A 220 -15.67 -13.98 6.87
CA ALA A 220 -17.03 -14.26 6.43
C ALA A 220 -17.11 -14.45 4.89
N ALA A 221 -16.38 -13.64 4.12
CA ALA A 221 -16.27 -13.78 2.67
C ALA A 221 -15.57 -15.09 2.26
N TYR A 222 -14.48 -15.46 2.93
CA TYR A 222 -13.79 -16.73 2.69
C TYR A 222 -14.66 -17.95 3.04
N CYS A 223 -15.37 -17.91 4.17
CA CYS A 223 -16.26 -18.97 4.60
C CYS A 223 -17.46 -19.13 3.65
N HIS A 224 -18.07 -18.02 3.18
CA HIS A 224 -19.09 -18.07 2.13
C HIS A 224 -18.55 -18.66 0.82
N HIS A 225 -17.34 -18.26 0.40
CA HIS A 225 -16.72 -18.75 -0.83
C HIS A 225 -16.39 -20.24 -0.79
N THR A 226 -15.85 -20.72 0.34
CA THR A 226 -15.46 -22.14 0.54
C THR A 226 -16.59 -23.04 1.05
N GLY A 227 -17.73 -22.46 1.45
CA GLY A 227 -18.83 -23.18 2.10
C GLY A 227 -18.57 -23.56 3.57
N LYS A 228 -17.49 -23.04 4.19
CA LYS A 228 -17.21 -23.20 5.62
C LYS A 228 -18.17 -22.37 6.48
N THR A 229 -18.33 -22.74 7.74
CA THR A 229 -19.03 -21.94 8.74
C THR A 229 -18.13 -20.80 9.23
N PHE A 230 -18.67 -19.58 9.32
CA PHE A 230 -18.01 -18.48 10.03
C PHE A 230 -18.19 -18.64 11.54
N THR A 231 -17.08 -18.77 12.27
CA THR A 231 -17.06 -18.88 13.74
C THR A 231 -16.73 -17.51 14.35
N PRO A 232 -17.50 -16.98 15.31
CA PRO A 232 -17.17 -15.71 15.97
C PRO A 232 -15.80 -15.73 16.67
N PRO A 233 -15.10 -14.58 16.77
CA PRO A 233 -13.82 -14.47 17.49
C PRO A 233 -13.97 -14.73 18.99
N ARG A 234 -12.88 -15.20 19.60
CA ARG A 234 -12.72 -15.51 21.03
C ARG A 234 -11.90 -14.43 21.74
N LYS A 235 -12.28 -14.07 22.97
CA LYS A 235 -11.55 -13.04 23.74
C LYS A 235 -10.18 -13.48 24.25
N ASP A 236 -9.98 -14.78 24.44
CA ASP A 236 -8.72 -15.39 24.91
C ASP A 236 -7.69 -15.63 23.79
N TYR A 237 -8.05 -15.34 22.54
CA TYR A 237 -7.19 -15.52 21.36
C TYR A 237 -6.55 -14.20 20.90
N SER A 238 -5.34 -14.29 20.35
CA SER A 238 -4.71 -13.14 19.66
C SER A 238 -5.38 -12.83 18.32
N TYR A 239 -5.13 -11.62 17.78
CA TYR A 239 -5.66 -11.17 16.48
C TYR A 239 -5.47 -12.19 15.33
N VAL A 240 -4.31 -12.85 15.24
CA VAL A 240 -4.01 -13.83 14.18
C VAL A 240 -4.71 -15.18 14.43
N GLN A 241 -4.77 -15.65 15.68
CA GLN A 241 -5.54 -16.83 16.05
C GLN A 241 -7.03 -16.63 15.79
N ASN A 242 -7.58 -15.45 16.11
CA ASN A 242 -8.96 -15.10 15.79
C ASN A 242 -9.22 -15.08 14.29
N PHE A 243 -8.31 -14.56 13.46
CA PHE A 243 -8.45 -14.63 12.01
C PHE A 243 -8.49 -16.07 11.47
N MET A 244 -7.65 -16.96 12.00
CA MET A 244 -7.66 -18.39 11.66
C MET A 244 -8.92 -19.13 12.14
N LEU A 245 -9.40 -18.83 13.35
CA LEU A 245 -10.66 -19.35 13.88
C LEU A 245 -11.86 -18.93 13.00
N MET A 246 -11.98 -17.63 12.69
CA MET A 246 -13.09 -17.07 11.91
C MET A 246 -13.14 -17.61 10.46
N THR A 247 -11.98 -17.93 9.87
CA THR A 247 -11.85 -18.54 8.53
C THR A 247 -12.05 -20.06 8.52
N GLY A 248 -12.23 -20.69 9.68
CA GLY A 248 -12.26 -22.15 9.79
C GLY A 248 -10.96 -22.80 9.33
N LEU A 249 -9.82 -22.13 9.52
CA LEU A 249 -8.47 -22.63 9.25
C LEU A 249 -7.84 -23.06 10.57
N VAL A 250 -8.41 -24.14 11.09
CA VAL A 250 -8.13 -24.76 12.38
C VAL A 250 -7.75 -26.23 12.16
N ASP A 251 -7.12 -26.85 13.15
CA ASP A 251 -6.82 -28.28 13.12
C ASP A 251 -8.13 -29.09 13.20
N GLU A 252 -8.32 -30.07 12.31
CA GLU A 252 -9.56 -30.86 12.24
C GLU A 252 -9.80 -31.73 13.50
N SER A 253 -8.74 -32.02 14.27
CA SER A 253 -8.83 -32.85 15.49
C SER A 253 -9.16 -32.06 16.75
N THR A 254 -8.84 -30.76 16.81
CA THR A 254 -9.05 -29.92 18.00
C THR A 254 -10.07 -28.80 17.79
N GLY A 255 -10.29 -28.37 16.55
CA GLY A 255 -11.06 -27.17 16.22
C GLY A 255 -10.35 -25.85 16.54
N GLU A 256 -9.06 -25.88 16.92
CA GLU A 256 -8.27 -24.69 17.29
C GLU A 256 -7.22 -24.30 16.23
N PRO A 257 -6.83 -23.00 16.12
CA PRO A 257 -5.80 -22.55 15.19
C PRO A 257 -4.44 -23.24 15.43
N ASN A 258 -3.91 -23.95 14.42
CA ASN A 258 -2.69 -24.72 14.58
C ASN A 258 -1.45 -23.81 14.78
N PRO A 259 -0.71 -23.92 15.91
CA PRO A 259 0.44 -23.05 16.21
C PRO A 259 1.54 -23.04 15.14
N ARG A 260 1.73 -24.14 14.40
CA ARG A 260 2.71 -24.25 13.30
C ARG A 260 2.47 -23.20 12.20
N TYR A 261 1.22 -22.77 12.01
CA TYR A 261 0.85 -21.80 10.98
C TYR A 261 0.66 -20.38 11.52
N VAL A 262 0.32 -20.23 12.81
CA VAL A 262 0.15 -18.92 13.47
C VAL A 262 1.47 -18.11 13.43
N ASP A 263 2.59 -18.71 13.84
CA ASP A 263 3.87 -17.99 13.96
C ASP A 263 4.42 -17.50 12.60
N PRO A 264 4.55 -18.33 11.54
CA PRO A 264 4.98 -17.83 10.23
C PRO A 264 4.05 -16.74 9.66
N CYS A 265 2.73 -16.84 9.87
CA CYS A 265 1.76 -15.83 9.41
C CYS A 265 1.96 -14.46 10.12
N CYS A 266 2.47 -14.46 11.35
CA CYS A 266 2.84 -13.25 12.09
C CYS A 266 4.06 -12.52 11.49
N LYS A 267 4.92 -13.20 10.73
CA LYS A 267 6.21 -12.66 10.22
C LYS A 267 6.08 -11.83 8.91
N LEU A 268 4.88 -11.59 8.37
CA LEU A 268 4.69 -11.05 6.99
C LEU A 268 4.22 -9.54 6.92
N PRO A 269 4.85 -8.68 6.07
CA PRO A 269 4.77 -7.18 6.10
C PRO A 269 3.60 -6.47 5.35
N ARG A 270 3.36 -5.15 5.62
CA ARG A 270 2.02 -4.49 5.65
C ARG A 270 2.00 -2.91 5.45
N HIS A 271 1.29 -2.26 4.48
CA HIS A 271 1.38 -0.78 4.12
C HIS A 271 0.18 0.00 3.41
N SER A 272 -0.20 1.23 3.88
CA SER A 272 -0.99 2.46 3.38
C SER A 272 -2.30 2.38 2.49
N PRO A 273 -3.53 3.05 2.71
CA PRO A 273 -3.98 4.27 3.47
C PRO A 273 -5.43 4.28 4.17
N THR A 274 -6.38 5.22 3.93
CA THR A 274 -7.56 5.58 4.84
C THR A 274 -8.74 4.61 5.05
N LEU A 275 -9.55 4.81 6.10
CA LEU A 275 -10.07 3.67 6.87
C LEU A 275 -11.29 2.85 6.40
N ILE A 276 -12.40 3.42 5.89
CA ILE A 276 -13.43 2.59 5.22
C ILE A 276 -13.60 3.01 3.75
N SER A 277 -14.01 4.24 3.48
CA SER A 277 -14.15 4.71 2.09
C SER A 277 -12.84 4.63 1.30
N SER A 278 -11.69 5.03 1.85
CA SER A 278 -10.41 4.86 1.14
C SER A 278 -9.79 3.47 1.33
N LEU A 279 -10.34 2.61 2.19
CA LEU A 279 -9.94 1.22 2.34
C LEU A 279 -10.56 0.44 1.19
N ILE A 280 -11.85 0.66 0.94
CA ILE A 280 -12.53 0.27 -0.29
C ILE A 280 -11.74 0.76 -1.52
N SER A 281 -11.34 2.03 -1.56
CA SER A 281 -10.52 2.56 -2.67
C SER A 281 -9.14 1.92 -2.77
N ALA A 282 -8.46 1.65 -1.65
CA ALA A 282 -7.13 1.06 -1.61
C ALA A 282 -7.14 -0.43 -1.95
N ILE A 283 -8.16 -1.17 -1.52
CA ILE A 283 -8.41 -2.56 -1.91
C ILE A 283 -8.70 -2.61 -3.41
N SER A 284 -9.54 -1.71 -3.92
CA SER A 284 -9.83 -1.59 -5.35
C SER A 284 -8.57 -1.29 -6.18
N ALA A 285 -7.73 -0.36 -5.72
CA ALA A 285 -6.45 -0.05 -6.37
C ALA A 285 -5.43 -1.20 -6.24
N THR A 286 -5.41 -1.90 -5.10
CA THR A 286 -4.55 -3.07 -4.86
C THR A 286 -4.95 -4.23 -5.76
N TYR A 287 -6.24 -4.41 -6.08
CA TYR A 287 -6.71 -5.51 -6.92
C TYR A 287 -6.27 -5.40 -8.39
N GLY A 288 -5.79 -4.22 -8.83
CA GLY A 288 -5.26 -4.05 -10.18
C GLY A 288 -4.06 -4.98 -10.48
N PRO A 289 -3.95 -5.55 -11.71
CA PRO A 289 -2.90 -6.52 -12.06
C PRO A 289 -1.50 -5.92 -12.18
N LEU A 290 -1.36 -4.60 -12.00
CA LEU A 290 -0.08 -3.88 -11.89
C LEU A 290 0.24 -3.47 -10.43
N HIS A 291 -0.55 -3.95 -9.46
CA HIS A 291 -0.35 -3.80 -8.03
C HIS A 291 -0.45 -5.18 -7.34
N GLY A 292 -1.26 -5.35 -6.29
CA GLY A 292 -1.42 -6.62 -5.58
C GLY A 292 -2.10 -7.72 -6.41
N GLY A 293 -2.98 -7.35 -7.36
CA GLY A 293 -3.56 -8.27 -8.34
C GLY A 293 -2.54 -9.03 -9.19
N ALA A 294 -1.28 -8.55 -9.25
CA ALA A 294 -0.18 -9.30 -9.86
C ALA A 294 0.06 -10.67 -9.20
N ILE A 295 -0.31 -10.84 -7.92
CA ILE A 295 -0.27 -12.15 -7.24
C ILE A 295 -1.26 -13.12 -7.87
N GLU A 296 -2.53 -12.73 -8.02
CA GLU A 296 -3.57 -13.62 -8.59
C GLU A 296 -3.25 -13.96 -10.06
N VAL A 297 -2.71 -13.00 -10.83
CA VAL A 297 -2.25 -13.23 -12.21
C VAL A 297 -1.01 -14.13 -12.24
N ALA A 298 -0.05 -13.99 -11.31
CA ALA A 298 1.10 -14.88 -11.23
C ALA A 298 0.69 -16.31 -10.91
N TYR A 299 -0.23 -16.54 -9.96
CA TYR A 299 -0.75 -17.87 -9.64
C TYR A 299 -1.41 -18.53 -10.85
N LYS A 300 -2.35 -17.83 -11.52
CA LYS A 300 -2.97 -18.32 -12.76
C LYS A 300 -1.94 -18.60 -13.86
N SER A 301 -0.96 -17.70 -14.03
CA SER A 301 0.14 -17.86 -14.98
C SER A 301 1.15 -18.96 -14.61
N ILE A 302 1.07 -19.57 -13.43
CA ILE A 302 1.86 -20.75 -13.01
C ILE A 302 0.99 -22.01 -13.17
N GLU A 303 -0.29 -21.95 -12.80
CA GLU A 303 -1.30 -22.98 -13.08
C GLU A 303 -1.39 -23.27 -14.60
N GLU A 304 -1.29 -22.24 -15.45
CA GLU A 304 -1.19 -22.33 -16.92
C GLU A 304 0.09 -22.99 -17.47
N ILE A 305 1.15 -23.14 -16.68
CA ILE A 305 2.39 -23.83 -17.11
C ILE A 305 2.23 -25.35 -16.97
N GLY A 306 1.39 -25.82 -16.04
CA GLY A 306 1.13 -27.24 -15.83
C GLY A 306 2.24 -27.97 -15.05
N SER A 307 3.46 -28.05 -15.60
CA SER A 307 4.57 -28.80 -14.99
C SER A 307 5.94 -28.11 -15.09
N VAL A 308 6.95 -28.72 -14.48
CA VAL A 308 8.32 -28.17 -14.41
C VAL A 308 9.00 -28.18 -15.79
N GLU A 309 8.62 -29.12 -16.65
CA GLU A 309 9.16 -29.34 -17.99
C GLU A 309 8.77 -28.23 -18.98
N ASP A 310 7.63 -27.55 -18.75
CA ASP A 310 7.11 -26.45 -19.59
C ASP A 310 7.65 -25.06 -19.20
N VAL A 311 8.38 -24.95 -18.08
CA VAL A 311 9.01 -23.70 -17.62
C VAL A 311 9.91 -23.04 -18.67
N PRO A 312 10.81 -23.76 -19.39
CA PRO A 312 11.63 -23.16 -20.45
C PRO A 312 10.77 -22.54 -21.58
N ALA A 313 9.64 -23.16 -21.92
CA ALA A 313 8.72 -22.62 -22.91
C ALA A 313 8.03 -21.34 -22.43
N LYS A 314 7.79 -21.17 -21.12
CA LYS A 314 7.32 -19.89 -20.54
C LYS A 314 8.40 -18.81 -20.63
N ILE A 315 9.63 -19.15 -20.27
CA ILE A 315 10.80 -18.25 -20.31
C ILE A 315 11.00 -17.67 -21.72
N GLU A 316 10.98 -18.50 -22.76
CA GLU A 316 11.13 -18.02 -24.15
C GLU A 316 9.96 -17.13 -24.63
N ARG A 317 8.71 -17.38 -24.18
CA ARG A 317 7.58 -16.49 -24.53
C ARG A 317 7.69 -15.11 -23.87
N VAL A 318 8.26 -15.03 -22.67
CA VAL A 318 8.59 -13.76 -21.99
C VAL A 318 9.74 -13.05 -22.69
N LYS A 319 10.82 -13.76 -23.05
CA LYS A 319 11.98 -13.22 -23.77
C LYS A 319 11.60 -12.68 -25.15
N ALA A 320 10.67 -13.35 -25.84
CA ALA A 320 10.09 -12.91 -27.10
C ALA A 320 9.05 -11.77 -26.96
N GLY A 321 8.81 -11.24 -25.75
CA GLY A 321 7.87 -10.14 -25.50
C GLY A 321 6.38 -10.47 -25.71
N LYS A 322 6.04 -11.76 -25.87
CA LYS A 322 4.65 -12.22 -26.08
C LYS A 322 3.83 -12.19 -24.79
N GLU A 323 4.50 -12.40 -23.66
CA GLU A 323 3.92 -12.47 -22.32
C GLU A 323 4.75 -11.68 -21.31
N ARG A 324 4.17 -11.35 -20.15
CA ARG A 324 4.88 -10.77 -19.01
C ARG A 324 5.07 -11.83 -17.92
N LEU A 325 6.23 -11.86 -17.28
CA LEU A 325 6.44 -12.63 -16.06
C LEU A 325 5.94 -11.82 -14.86
N TYR A 326 4.72 -12.11 -14.41
CA TYR A 326 4.10 -11.39 -13.30
C TYR A 326 4.82 -11.70 -11.98
N GLY A 327 4.97 -10.67 -11.14
CA GLY A 327 5.71 -10.74 -9.88
C GLY A 327 7.24 -10.56 -9.99
N TYR A 328 7.78 -10.27 -11.19
CA TYR A 328 9.20 -10.00 -11.39
C TYR A 328 9.47 -8.54 -11.77
N GLY A 329 10.58 -8.01 -11.27
CA GLY A 329 10.93 -6.58 -11.31
C GLY A 329 10.28 -5.79 -10.18
N HIS A 330 10.90 -4.66 -9.83
CA HIS A 330 10.41 -3.78 -8.76
C HIS A 330 10.63 -2.30 -9.13
N ARG A 331 9.71 -1.40 -8.72
CA ARG A 331 9.79 0.03 -9.08
C ARG A 331 10.89 0.78 -8.30
N VAL A 332 11.06 0.47 -7.02
CA VAL A 332 12.00 1.13 -6.10
C VAL A 332 13.35 0.39 -6.07
N TYR A 333 13.42 -0.77 -5.39
CA TYR A 333 14.61 -1.63 -5.36
C TYR A 333 15.27 -1.87 -6.73
N ARG A 334 16.60 -1.69 -6.76
CA ARG A 334 17.52 -2.02 -7.87
C ARG A 334 18.49 -3.15 -7.52
N VAL A 335 18.51 -3.54 -6.25
CA VAL A 335 19.15 -4.73 -5.66
C VAL A 335 18.06 -5.70 -5.18
N THR A 336 18.43 -6.77 -4.48
CA THR A 336 17.47 -7.70 -3.85
C THR A 336 16.60 -6.98 -2.81
N ASP A 337 15.31 -7.30 -2.76
CA ASP A 337 14.39 -6.80 -1.74
C ASP A 337 14.78 -7.39 -0.36
N PRO A 338 15.03 -6.59 0.69
CA PRO A 338 15.48 -7.09 1.99
C PRO A 338 14.46 -8.02 2.67
N ARG A 339 13.20 -7.99 2.25
CA ARG A 339 12.16 -8.90 2.75
C ARG A 339 12.36 -10.33 2.23
N PHE A 340 13.03 -10.49 1.09
CA PHE A 340 13.22 -11.77 0.40
C PHE A 340 13.96 -12.80 1.27
N THR A 341 14.94 -12.36 2.08
CA THR A 341 15.70 -13.25 2.98
C THR A 341 14.78 -13.96 3.97
N TYR A 342 14.04 -13.22 4.81
CA TYR A 342 13.16 -13.83 5.83
C TYR A 342 12.01 -14.63 5.22
N ILE A 343 11.54 -14.24 4.04
CA ILE A 343 10.50 -15.00 3.34
C ILE A 343 11.08 -16.31 2.77
N SER A 344 12.34 -16.30 2.34
CA SER A 344 13.07 -17.53 2.00
C SER A 344 13.30 -18.38 3.24
N ASP A 345 13.63 -17.80 4.40
CA ASP A 345 13.76 -18.52 5.67
C ASP A 345 12.44 -19.19 6.07
N ILE A 346 11.29 -18.50 5.93
CA ILE A 346 9.95 -19.06 6.16
C ILE A 346 9.60 -20.15 5.14
N LEU A 347 9.99 -19.99 3.86
CA LEU A 347 9.82 -21.05 2.86
C LEU A 347 10.71 -22.26 3.12
N ASN A 348 11.90 -22.06 3.72
CA ASN A 348 12.78 -23.12 4.18
C ASN A 348 12.18 -23.84 5.41
N GLU A 349 11.62 -23.10 6.39
CA GLU A 349 10.84 -23.65 7.52
C GLU A 349 9.67 -24.55 7.03
N LEU A 350 9.11 -24.24 5.85
CA LEU A 350 7.97 -24.92 5.23
C LEU A 350 8.35 -25.80 4.01
N THR A 351 9.62 -26.22 3.88
CA THR A 351 10.09 -26.99 2.70
C THR A 351 9.29 -28.28 2.49
N ASP A 352 8.92 -28.97 3.57
CA ASP A 352 8.16 -30.21 3.51
C ASP A 352 6.73 -30.00 2.97
N GLU A 353 6.07 -28.89 3.30
CA GLU A 353 4.79 -28.52 2.73
C GLU A 353 4.94 -28.02 1.29
N ALA A 354 5.88 -27.10 1.06
CA ALA A 354 6.08 -26.43 -0.23
C ALA A 354 6.55 -27.38 -1.34
N SER A 355 7.32 -28.42 -1.02
CA SER A 355 7.75 -29.44 -1.96
C SER A 355 6.65 -30.43 -2.36
N LYS A 356 5.54 -30.51 -1.60
CA LYS A 356 4.38 -31.38 -1.92
C LYS A 356 3.33 -30.69 -2.80
N ASP A 357 3.34 -29.37 -2.90
CA ASP A 357 2.40 -28.61 -3.74
C ASP A 357 2.93 -28.46 -5.18
N PRO A 358 2.23 -28.99 -6.21
CA PRO A 358 2.72 -28.95 -7.59
C PRO A 358 2.87 -27.53 -8.16
N LEU A 359 2.04 -26.57 -7.73
CA LEU A 359 2.10 -25.18 -8.19
C LEU A 359 3.39 -24.54 -7.66
N LEU A 360 3.75 -24.79 -6.40
CA LEU A 360 5.01 -24.32 -5.82
C LEU A 360 6.24 -25.00 -6.45
N GLN A 361 6.18 -26.29 -6.82
CA GLN A 361 7.26 -26.93 -7.58
C GLN A 361 7.55 -26.19 -8.91
N VAL A 362 6.50 -25.86 -9.67
CA VAL A 362 6.62 -25.08 -10.93
C VAL A 362 7.08 -23.65 -10.64
N ALA A 363 6.57 -23.00 -9.60
CA ALA A 363 6.96 -21.65 -9.21
C ALA A 363 8.46 -21.53 -8.89
N PHE A 364 9.02 -22.47 -8.13
CA PHE A 364 10.46 -22.47 -7.82
C PHE A 364 11.32 -22.93 -9.00
N ALA A 365 10.80 -23.75 -9.92
CA ALA A 365 11.49 -24.05 -11.18
C ALA A 365 11.58 -22.80 -12.08
N LEU A 366 10.48 -22.05 -12.17
CA LEU A 366 10.39 -20.78 -12.90
C LEU A 366 11.34 -19.72 -12.34
N ASP A 367 11.44 -19.61 -11.01
CA ASP A 367 12.42 -18.71 -10.36
C ASP A 367 13.87 -19.14 -10.62
N ARG A 368 14.21 -20.43 -10.47
CA ARG A 368 15.56 -20.93 -10.78
C ARG A 368 15.96 -20.65 -12.23
N ALA A 369 15.03 -20.80 -13.18
CA ALA A 369 15.27 -20.49 -14.58
C ALA A 369 15.46 -18.97 -14.82
N ALA A 370 14.56 -18.14 -14.29
CA ALA A 370 14.66 -16.68 -14.41
C ALA A 370 15.88 -16.09 -13.69
N ALA A 371 16.34 -16.71 -12.59
CA ALA A 371 17.51 -16.28 -11.84
C ALA A 371 18.84 -16.52 -12.59
N GLN A 372 18.86 -17.49 -13.52
CA GLN A 372 20.03 -17.92 -14.30
C GLN A 372 20.07 -17.35 -15.73
N ASP A 373 18.93 -16.93 -16.29
CA ASP A 373 18.85 -16.43 -17.67
C ASP A 373 19.28 -14.96 -17.81
N GLU A 374 20.18 -14.70 -18.78
CA GLU A 374 20.79 -13.39 -19.04
C GLU A 374 19.74 -12.29 -19.33
N TYR A 375 18.60 -12.60 -19.94
CA TYR A 375 17.55 -11.63 -20.22
C TYR A 375 17.05 -10.94 -18.95
N PHE A 376 16.87 -11.72 -17.88
CA PHE A 376 16.36 -11.27 -16.60
C PHE A 376 17.45 -10.62 -15.76
N ILE A 377 18.66 -11.20 -15.76
CA ILE A 377 19.83 -10.65 -15.05
C ILE A 377 20.16 -9.24 -15.59
N SER A 378 20.32 -9.09 -16.90
CA SER A 378 20.65 -7.82 -17.56
C SER A 378 19.60 -6.73 -17.33
N ARG A 379 18.31 -7.10 -17.26
CA ARG A 379 17.18 -6.19 -17.00
C ARG A 379 16.87 -6.00 -15.51
N LYS A 380 17.63 -6.63 -14.61
CA LYS A 380 17.40 -6.64 -13.15
C LYS A 380 16.00 -7.11 -12.74
N LEU A 381 15.43 -8.04 -13.51
CA LEU A 381 14.11 -8.64 -13.27
C LEU A 381 14.22 -9.75 -12.21
N ARG A 382 14.36 -9.36 -10.95
CA ARG A 382 14.33 -10.26 -9.79
C ARG A 382 12.89 -10.50 -9.32
N PRO A 383 12.57 -11.64 -8.69
CA PRO A 383 11.27 -11.84 -8.04
C PRO A 383 11.02 -10.75 -7.00
N ASN A 384 9.78 -10.30 -6.88
CA ASN A 384 9.37 -9.39 -5.82
C ASN A 384 8.98 -10.18 -4.55
N ALA A 385 9.22 -9.59 -3.39
CA ALA A 385 8.93 -10.25 -2.12
C ALA A 385 7.42 -10.41 -1.84
N ASP A 386 6.54 -9.66 -2.53
CA ASP A 386 5.09 -9.80 -2.40
C ASP A 386 4.61 -11.14 -3.00
N LEU A 387 5.21 -11.60 -4.12
CA LEU A 387 4.97 -12.92 -4.72
C LEU A 387 5.58 -14.06 -3.87
N PHE A 388 6.79 -13.89 -3.35
CA PHE A 388 7.38 -14.91 -2.47
C PHE A 388 6.64 -15.04 -1.14
N ALA A 389 6.13 -13.93 -0.57
CA ALA A 389 5.22 -13.99 0.57
C ALA A 389 3.90 -14.70 0.22
N ALA A 390 3.42 -14.54 -1.02
CA ALA A 390 2.28 -15.31 -1.51
C ALA A 390 2.59 -16.83 -1.59
N PHE A 391 3.79 -17.24 -2.01
CA PHE A 391 4.21 -18.65 -1.96
C PHE A 391 4.26 -19.19 -0.52
N ALA A 392 4.70 -18.38 0.46
CA ALA A 392 4.67 -18.76 1.86
C ALA A 392 3.24 -19.01 2.37
N TYR A 393 2.26 -18.16 2.01
CA TYR A 393 0.85 -18.43 2.32
C TYR A 393 0.34 -19.73 1.68
N LYS A 394 0.72 -20.04 0.44
CA LYS A 394 0.35 -21.31 -0.20
C LYS A 394 0.94 -22.53 0.52
N ALA A 395 2.21 -22.45 0.96
CA ALA A 395 2.86 -23.50 1.74
C ALA A 395 2.23 -23.68 3.14
N LEU A 396 1.68 -22.61 3.73
CA LEU A 396 0.83 -22.65 4.94
C LEU A 396 -0.58 -23.20 4.70
N GLY A 397 -0.88 -23.74 3.52
CA GLY A 397 -2.17 -24.36 3.18
C GLY A 397 -3.29 -23.38 2.80
N PHE A 398 -3.01 -22.07 2.67
CA PHE A 398 -4.01 -21.13 2.18
C PHE A 398 -4.23 -21.30 0.66
N PRO A 399 -5.48 -21.42 0.17
CA PRO A 399 -5.74 -21.66 -1.25
C PRO A 399 -5.47 -20.42 -2.12
N SER A 400 -5.07 -20.61 -3.38
CA SER A 400 -4.56 -19.57 -4.30
C SER A 400 -5.44 -18.31 -4.36
N ASN A 401 -6.76 -18.49 -4.37
CA ASN A 401 -7.80 -17.45 -4.39
C ASN A 401 -7.92 -16.60 -3.11
N PHE A 402 -7.42 -17.09 -1.97
CA PHE A 402 -7.51 -16.39 -0.67
C PHE A 402 -6.21 -15.66 -0.28
N ILE A 403 -5.10 -15.93 -0.96
CA ILE A 403 -3.79 -15.34 -0.65
C ILE A 403 -3.79 -13.81 -0.84
N LEU A 404 -4.44 -13.29 -1.90
CA LEU A 404 -4.57 -11.84 -2.10
C LEU A 404 -5.48 -11.17 -1.03
N PRO A 405 -6.67 -11.70 -0.69
CA PRO A 405 -7.43 -11.26 0.48
C PRO A 405 -6.62 -11.22 1.80
N ILE A 406 -5.82 -12.25 2.09
CA ILE A 406 -4.94 -12.24 3.29
C ILE A 406 -3.85 -11.18 3.15
N SER A 407 -3.27 -10.99 1.96
CA SER A 407 -2.33 -9.90 1.67
C SER A 407 -2.98 -8.52 1.85
N VAL A 408 -4.28 -8.37 1.62
CA VAL A 408 -5.03 -7.13 1.89
C VAL A 408 -5.25 -6.90 3.39
N VAL A 409 -5.65 -7.94 4.14
CA VAL A 409 -5.66 -7.90 5.62
C VAL A 409 -4.25 -7.67 6.16
N SER A 410 -3.21 -8.10 5.43
CA SER A 410 -1.83 -7.72 5.67
C SER A 410 -1.66 -6.22 5.48
N ARG A 411 -1.86 -5.64 4.31
CA ARG A 411 -1.49 -4.22 4.09
C ARG A 411 -2.24 -3.23 5.00
N THR A 412 -3.34 -3.66 5.62
CA THR A 412 -4.20 -2.85 6.49
C THR A 412 -3.51 -2.23 7.70
N GLN A 413 -2.56 -2.86 8.40
CA GLN A 413 -1.92 -2.20 9.56
C GLN A 413 -1.15 -0.92 9.18
N GLY A 414 -0.53 -0.91 8.00
CA GLY A 414 0.03 0.32 7.45
C GLY A 414 -1.01 1.21 6.77
N PHE A 415 -2.14 0.65 6.29
CA PHE A 415 -3.30 1.43 5.81
C PHE A 415 -3.71 2.43 6.91
N VAL A 416 -4.07 1.90 8.09
CA VAL A 416 -4.57 2.72 9.20
C VAL A 416 -3.52 3.71 9.74
N ALA A 417 -2.24 3.33 9.72
CA ALA A 417 -1.13 4.17 10.19
C ALA A 417 -0.95 5.45 9.36
N HIS A 418 -0.87 5.35 8.02
CA HIS A 418 -0.73 6.54 7.17
C HIS A 418 -1.96 7.45 7.21
N TRP A 419 -3.14 6.88 7.52
CA TRP A 419 -4.31 7.68 7.77
C TRP A 419 -4.26 8.44 9.09
N LYS A 420 -3.85 7.78 10.19
CA LYS A 420 -3.66 8.43 11.49
C LYS A 420 -2.67 9.60 11.37
N GLU A 421 -1.53 9.38 10.73
CA GLU A 421 -0.54 10.42 10.42
C GLU A 421 -1.14 11.58 9.60
N ALA A 422 -2.01 11.28 8.61
CA ALA A 422 -2.71 12.31 7.85
C ALA A 422 -3.81 13.05 8.66
N MET A 423 -4.48 12.41 9.62
CA MET A 423 -5.51 13.04 10.47
C MET A 423 -4.93 13.83 11.63
N GLU A 424 -3.71 13.51 12.07
CA GLU A 424 -2.97 14.28 13.08
C GLU A 424 -2.23 15.49 12.45
N GLY A 425 -1.95 15.42 11.14
CA GLY A 425 -1.34 16.49 10.37
C GLY A 425 -2.29 17.60 9.90
N LYS A 426 -1.88 18.30 8.83
CA LYS A 426 -2.66 19.36 8.16
C LYS A 426 -2.88 19.01 6.68
N PRO A 427 -3.61 17.93 6.37
CA PRO A 427 -3.77 17.42 5.02
C PRO A 427 -4.55 18.41 4.15
N ARG A 428 -4.22 18.43 2.86
CA ARG A 428 -4.98 19.16 1.84
C ARG A 428 -5.63 18.16 0.89
N ILE A 429 -6.79 18.51 0.35
CA ILE A 429 -7.44 17.69 -0.68
C ILE A 429 -6.51 17.51 -1.89
N TRP A 430 -6.29 16.27 -2.30
CA TRP A 430 -5.51 15.96 -3.49
C TRP A 430 -6.33 16.31 -4.73
N ARG A 431 -5.93 17.37 -5.44
CA ARG A 431 -6.60 17.88 -6.64
C ARG A 431 -5.57 18.19 -7.74
N PRO A 432 -5.00 17.15 -8.39
CA PRO A 432 -4.06 17.33 -9.49
C PRO A 432 -4.73 18.01 -10.69
N GLY A 433 -3.94 18.71 -11.50
CA GLY A 433 -4.34 19.21 -12.81
C GLY A 433 -3.96 18.23 -13.92
N GLN A 434 -4.38 18.53 -15.15
CA GLN A 434 -4.04 17.75 -16.35
C GLN A 434 -3.35 18.62 -17.42
N LYS A 435 -2.62 17.98 -18.33
CA LYS A 435 -2.27 18.55 -19.63
C LYS A 435 -3.40 18.18 -20.61
N TYR A 436 -4.14 19.16 -21.09
CA TYR A 436 -5.13 18.94 -22.15
C TYR A 436 -4.43 18.75 -23.50
N THR A 437 -4.96 17.86 -24.34
CA THR A 437 -4.40 17.45 -25.64
C THR A 437 -5.47 17.02 -26.65
N GLY A 438 -6.73 17.45 -26.43
CA GLY A 438 -7.81 17.27 -27.41
C GLY A 438 -7.96 18.50 -28.30
N ASP A 439 -8.77 18.39 -29.35
CA ASP A 439 -9.03 19.50 -30.27
C ASP A 439 -9.89 20.59 -29.61
N LEU A 440 -9.48 21.84 -29.77
CA LEU A 440 -10.24 23.00 -29.31
C LEU A 440 -11.18 23.53 -30.40
N ASN A 441 -12.28 24.13 -29.97
CA ASN A 441 -13.18 24.93 -30.83
C ASN A 441 -13.71 24.20 -32.08
N LEU A 442 -13.84 22.87 -32.02
CA LEU A 442 -14.51 22.07 -33.06
C LEU A 442 -15.90 22.66 -33.37
N LYS A 443 -16.23 22.71 -34.65
CA LYS A 443 -17.52 23.10 -35.19
C LYS A 443 -17.99 22.02 -36.15
N GLU A 444 -19.30 21.81 -36.19
CA GLU A 444 -20.00 20.94 -37.14
C GLU A 444 -20.12 21.62 -38.52
#